data_AF-A0A1I0GUW7-F1
#
_entry.id   AF-A0A1I0GUW7-F1
#
_cell.length_a   1.000
_cell.length_b   1.000
_cell.length_c   1.000
_cell.angle_alpha   90.00
_cell.angle_beta   90.00
_cell.angle_gamma   90.00
#
_symmetry.space_group_name_H-M   'P 1'
#
loop_
_entity.id
_entity.type
_entity.pdbx_description
1 polymer ?
#
loop_
_entity_poly.entity_id
_entity_poly.type
_entity_poly.pdbx_seq_one_letter_code
_entity_poly.pdbx_strand_id
1 'polypeptide(L)'
;MVGLLIYGFQLFTLDKEKSKLKNDTISYLENKGYDEETDIKEIYIVAIVELSKDNELIHTGDYQAVVHFEDEPKNAYFYTYKNNTKEIIQIDSVNEGTNQSLNHKE
;
A
#
# COMPACT_ATOMS: atom_id res chain seq x y z
N MET A 1 -34.85 18.79 21.15
CA MET A 1 -33.39 18.81 21.34
C MET A 1 -32.79 18.03 20.19
N VAL A 2 -32.21 18.75 19.22
CA VAL A 2 -31.48 18.17 18.09
C VAL A 2 -30.04 18.00 18.56
N GLY A 3 -29.54 16.77 18.64
CA GLY A 3 -28.15 16.58 19.08
C GLY A 3 -27.78 15.14 19.33
N LEU A 4 -27.29 14.48 18.28
CA LEU A 4 -26.04 13.69 18.24
C LEU A 4 -26.11 12.79 16.98
N LEU A 5 -25.69 13.32 15.83
CA LEU A 5 -25.41 12.54 14.62
C LEU A 5 -24.03 12.90 14.06
N ILE A 6 -23.02 13.00 14.94
CA ILE A 6 -21.65 13.33 14.52
C ILE A 6 -20.66 12.43 15.26
N TYR A 7 -20.79 11.11 15.10
CA TYR A 7 -19.71 10.17 15.42
C TYR A 7 -19.56 9.05 14.38
N GLY A 8 -20.38 9.05 13.32
CA GLY A 8 -20.33 8.04 12.25
C GLY A 8 -19.55 8.45 11.00
N PHE A 9 -19.07 9.69 10.90
CA PHE A 9 -18.54 10.22 9.63
C PHE A 9 -17.02 10.05 9.46
N GLN A 10 -16.27 9.76 10.53
CA GLN A 10 -14.80 9.63 10.43
C GLN A 10 -14.32 8.28 9.91
N LEU A 11 -15.16 7.23 9.90
CA LEU A 11 -14.76 5.92 9.37
C LEU A 11 -14.83 5.86 7.83
N PHE A 12 -15.73 6.63 7.19
CA PHE A 12 -15.93 6.56 5.74
C PHE A 12 -14.81 7.19 4.90
N THR A 13 -14.00 8.07 5.46
CA THR A 13 -12.92 8.74 4.69
C THR A 13 -11.71 7.85 4.51
N LEU A 14 -11.35 7.04 5.52
CA LEU A 14 -10.20 6.12 5.44
C LEU A 14 -10.40 5.05 4.36
N ASP A 15 -11.61 4.51 4.20
CA ASP A 15 -11.87 3.49 3.18
C ASP A 15 -11.76 4.04 1.75
N LYS A 16 -12.06 5.32 1.55
CA LYS A 16 -11.98 5.96 0.23
C LYS A 16 -10.55 6.11 -0.26
N GLU A 17 -9.62 6.52 0.60
CA GLU A 17 -8.21 6.68 0.22
C GLU A 17 -7.57 5.33 -0.11
N LYS A 18 -7.84 4.30 0.70
CA LYS A 18 -7.37 2.94 0.43
C LYS A 18 -7.95 2.38 -0.87
N SER A 19 -9.26 2.48 -1.06
CA SER A 19 -9.91 1.99 -2.29
C SER A 19 -9.39 2.71 -3.52
N LYS A 20 -9.17 4.03 -3.42
CA LYS A 20 -8.61 4.80 -4.53
C LYS A 20 -7.18 4.39 -4.87
N LEU A 21 -6.30 4.25 -3.87
CA LEU A 21 -4.93 3.78 -4.10
C LEU A 21 -4.91 2.38 -4.74
N LYS A 22 -5.78 1.47 -4.29
CA LYS A 22 -5.94 0.14 -4.91
C LYS A 22 -6.30 0.24 -6.39
N ASN A 23 -7.36 0.99 -6.72
CA ASN A 23 -7.83 1.11 -8.09
C ASN A 23 -6.80 1.81 -8.99
N ASP A 24 -6.16 2.87 -8.51
CA ASP A 24 -5.11 3.57 -9.25
C ASP A 24 -3.90 2.65 -9.50
N THR A 25 -3.56 1.78 -8.55
CA THR A 25 -2.49 0.78 -8.69
C THR A 25 -2.85 -0.28 -9.73
N ILE A 26 -4.08 -0.80 -9.71
CA ILE A 26 -4.55 -1.75 -10.73
C ILE A 26 -4.48 -1.10 -12.12
N SER A 27 -5.04 0.09 -12.30
CA SER A 27 -4.98 0.80 -13.59
C SER A 27 -3.55 1.09 -14.03
N TYR A 28 -2.63 1.37 -13.11
CA TYR A 28 -1.21 1.50 -13.43
C TYR A 28 -0.61 0.20 -13.98
N LEU A 29 -0.93 -0.95 -13.37
CA LEU A 29 -0.47 -2.26 -13.80
C LEU A 29 -1.11 -2.68 -15.13
N GLU A 30 -2.40 -2.43 -15.33
CA GLU A 30 -3.08 -2.65 -16.62
C GLU A 30 -2.44 -1.87 -17.76
N ASN A 31 -2.09 -0.60 -17.52
CA ASN A 31 -1.38 0.23 -18.50
C ASN A 31 0.04 -0.30 -18.82
N LYS A 32 0.62 -1.10 -17.93
CA LYS A 32 1.89 -1.82 -18.17
C LYS A 32 1.71 -3.17 -18.85
N GLY A 33 0.47 -3.60 -19.07
CA GLY A 33 0.13 -4.85 -19.76
C GLY A 33 -0.13 -6.03 -18.83
N TYR A 34 -0.31 -5.82 -17.53
CA TYR A 34 -0.75 -6.85 -16.60
C TYR A 34 -2.29 -6.95 -16.59
N ASP A 35 -2.81 -8.15 -16.42
CA ASP A 35 -4.24 -8.41 -16.23
C ASP A 35 -4.55 -8.66 -14.74
N GLU A 36 -5.54 -7.96 -14.18
CA GLU A 36 -5.89 -8.11 -12.76
C GLU A 36 -6.35 -9.54 -12.42
N GLU A 37 -7.08 -10.20 -13.32
CA GLU A 37 -7.67 -11.52 -13.04
C GLU A 37 -6.67 -12.66 -13.22
N THR A 38 -5.70 -12.53 -14.13
CA THR A 38 -4.75 -13.61 -14.45
C THR A 38 -3.34 -13.41 -13.92
N ASP A 39 -2.90 -12.17 -13.72
CA ASP A 39 -1.51 -11.88 -13.35
C ASP A 39 -1.37 -11.44 -11.90
N ILE A 40 -2.42 -10.88 -11.30
CA ILE A 40 -2.39 -10.41 -9.91
C ILE A 40 -3.03 -11.46 -9.00
N LYS A 41 -2.20 -12.04 -8.12
CA LYS A 41 -2.67 -13.00 -7.11
C LYS A 41 -3.37 -12.32 -5.95
N GLU A 42 -2.74 -11.28 -5.40
CA GLU A 42 -3.35 -10.46 -4.36
C GLU A 42 -2.86 -9.02 -4.42
N ILE A 43 -3.75 -8.12 -4.01
CA ILE A 43 -3.44 -6.71 -3.78
C ILE A 43 -4.14 -6.25 -2.49
N TYR A 44 -3.35 -5.68 -1.59
CA TYR A 44 -3.84 -5.12 -0.33
C TYR A 44 -3.16 -3.80 0.01
N ILE A 45 -3.86 -2.97 0.76
CA ILE A 45 -3.38 -1.64 1.13
C ILE A 45 -2.94 -1.65 2.60
N VAL A 46 -1.69 -1.29 2.84
CA VAL A 46 -1.12 -1.17 4.19
C VAL A 46 -0.76 0.27 4.50
N ALA A 47 -0.83 0.61 5.78
CA ALA A 47 -0.38 1.89 6.29
C ALA A 47 1.15 1.95 6.28
N ILE A 48 1.69 3.12 5.93
CA ILE A 48 3.11 3.40 6.16
C ILE A 48 3.28 3.81 7.62
N VAL A 49 4.17 3.10 8.31
CA VAL A 49 4.50 3.34 9.71
C VAL A 49 5.96 3.73 9.83
N GLU A 50 6.22 4.74 10.66
CA GLU A 50 7.57 5.19 11.01
C GLU A 50 7.85 4.87 12.47
N LEU A 51 9.12 4.63 12.79
CA LEU A 51 9.56 4.49 14.17
C LEU A 51 9.80 5.88 14.77
N SER A 52 9.10 6.19 15.85
CA SER A 52 9.34 7.40 16.63
C SER A 52 10.71 7.35 17.33
N LYS A 53 11.16 8.50 17.85
CA LYS A 53 12.36 8.58 18.69
C LYS A 53 12.28 7.72 19.95
N ASP A 54 11.07 7.36 20.36
CA ASP A 54 10.78 6.57 21.56
C ASP A 54 10.47 5.09 21.22
N ASN A 55 10.83 4.64 20.02
CA ASN A 55 10.55 3.29 19.50
C ASN A 55 9.06 2.93 19.37
N GLU A 56 8.19 3.94 19.25
CA GLU A 56 6.76 3.70 18.98
C GLU A 56 6.48 3.73 17.48
N LEU A 57 5.62 2.83 17.00
CA LEU A 57 5.15 2.87 15.61
C LEU A 57 4.12 3.99 15.44
N ILE A 58 4.46 5.01 14.65
CA ILE A 58 3.57 6.12 14.31
C ILE A 58 3.10 5.95 12.87
N HIS A 59 1.78 5.99 12.68
CA HIS A 59 1.16 6.02 11.36
C HIS A 59 1.47 7.37 10.69
N THR A 60 2.08 7.37 9.50
CA THR A 60 2.45 8.63 8.81
C THR A 60 1.25 9.36 8.25
N GLY A 61 0.15 8.64 8.03
CA GLY A 61 -1.05 9.11 7.33
C GLY A 61 -1.12 8.58 5.90
N ASP A 62 -0.01 8.03 5.40
CA ASP A 62 0.11 7.52 4.05
C ASP A 62 -0.13 6.02 3.98
N TYR A 63 -0.43 5.57 2.76
CA TYR A 63 -0.69 4.16 2.44
C TYR A 63 0.18 3.71 1.27
N GLN A 64 0.41 2.41 1.21
CA GLN A 64 1.06 1.75 0.08
C GLN A 64 0.24 0.53 -0.34
N ALA A 65 0.21 0.26 -1.64
CA ALA A 65 -0.33 -0.97 -2.20
C ALA A 65 0.77 -2.03 -2.24
N VAL A 66 0.48 -3.21 -1.71
CA VAL A 66 1.33 -4.39 -1.84
C VAL A 66 0.67 -5.30 -2.85
N VAL A 67 1.44 -5.74 -3.84
CA VAL A 67 0.98 -6.60 -4.93
C VAL A 67 1.85 -7.84 -4.99
N HIS A 68 1.21 -9.00 -5.06
CA HIS A 68 1.86 -10.26 -5.42
C HIS A 68 1.33 -10.72 -6.77
N PHE A 69 2.25 -11.04 -7.67
CA PHE A 69 1.89 -11.58 -8.98
C PHE A 69 1.78 -13.11 -8.92
N GLU A 70 0.98 -13.69 -9.81
CA GLU A 70 0.76 -15.14 -9.93
C GLU A 70 2.03 -15.91 -10.32
N ASP A 71 2.88 -15.33 -11.17
CA ASP A 71 4.15 -15.93 -11.62
C ASP A 71 5.27 -15.83 -10.56
N GLU A 72 5.21 -14.81 -9.70
CA GLU A 72 6.17 -14.56 -8.63
C GLU A 72 5.50 -14.39 -7.24
N PRO A 73 4.78 -15.41 -6.74
CA PRO A 73 3.90 -15.27 -5.57
C PRO A 73 4.64 -15.13 -4.24
N LYS A 74 5.98 -15.14 -4.26
CA LYS A 74 6.86 -14.92 -3.09
C LYS A 74 7.47 -13.51 -3.08
N ASN A 75 7.24 -12.73 -4.13
CA ASN A 75 7.71 -11.37 -4.24
C ASN A 75 6.55 -10.43 -3.90
N ALA A 76 6.73 -9.60 -2.88
CA ALA A 76 5.85 -8.50 -2.55
C ALA A 76 6.37 -7.23 -3.21
N TYR A 77 5.55 -6.60 -4.05
CA TYR A 77 5.88 -5.36 -4.75
C TYR A 77 5.13 -4.19 -4.11
N PHE A 78 5.87 -3.13 -3.77
CA PHE A 78 5.32 -1.99 -3.03
C PHE A 78 5.12 -0.78 -3.95
N TYR A 79 3.90 -0.27 -3.99
CA TYR A 79 3.50 0.87 -4.81
C TYR A 79 2.91 1.99 -3.96
N THR A 80 3.21 3.23 -4.30
CA THR A 80 2.65 4.41 -3.64
C THR A 80 2.49 5.57 -4.62
N TYR A 81 1.85 6.65 -4.18
CA TYR A 81 1.84 7.89 -4.92
C TYR A 81 3.20 8.58 -4.84
N LYS A 82 3.71 9.01 -5.98
CA LYS A 82 4.86 9.91 -6.01
C LYS A 82 4.51 11.23 -5.33
N ASN A 83 5.42 11.74 -4.48
CA ASN A 83 5.21 12.92 -3.65
C ASN A 83 4.53 14.07 -4.41
N ASN A 84 3.40 14.56 -3.86
CA ASN A 84 2.59 15.65 -4.39
C ASN A 84 2.04 15.44 -5.81
N THR A 85 2.03 14.20 -6.31
CA THR A 85 1.37 13.85 -7.58
C THR A 85 0.33 12.75 -7.35
N LYS A 86 -0.48 12.48 -8.37
CA LYS A 86 -1.40 11.32 -8.41
C LYS A 86 -0.83 10.16 -9.23
N GLU A 87 0.49 10.15 -9.41
CA GLU A 87 1.18 9.14 -10.22
C GLU A 87 1.62 7.98 -9.33
N ILE A 88 1.25 6.76 -9.71
CA ILE A 88 1.68 5.54 -9.03
C ILE A 88 3.12 5.21 -9.43
N ILE A 89 3.94 4.90 -8.43
CA ILE A 89 5.32 4.42 -8.60
C ILE A 89 5.53 3.16 -7.78
N GLN A 90 6.39 2.27 -8.27
CA GLN A 90 6.95 1.18 -7.48
C GLN A 90 8.13 1.73 -6.67
N ILE A 91 8.15 1.48 -5.37
CA ILE A 91 9.21 1.97 -4.46
C ILE A 91 10.14 0.85 -4.01
N ASP A 92 9.66 -0.38 -3.91
CA ASP A 92 10.46 -1.51 -3.44
C ASP A 92 9.89 -2.86 -3.90
N SER A 93 10.68 -3.91 -3.74
CA SER A 93 10.22 -5.30 -3.80
C SER A 93 10.98 -6.19 -2.83
N VAL A 94 10.25 -7.07 -2.13
CA VAL A 94 10.81 -7.97 -1.12
C VAL A 94 10.50 -9.41 -1.50
N ASN A 95 11.52 -10.27 -1.52
CA ASN A 95 11.34 -11.72 -1.67
C ASN A 95 11.17 -12.37 -0.30
N GLU A 96 9.92 -12.72 0.03
CA GLU A 96 9.52 -13.33 1.30
C GLU A 96 10.03 -14.79 1.46
N GLY A 97 10.55 -15.40 0.38
CA GLY A 97 11.13 -16.74 0.38
C GLY A 97 12.59 -16.81 0.83
N THR A 98 13.27 -15.66 0.91
CA THR A 98 14.64 -15.55 1.42
C THR A 98 14.63 -14.88 2.78
N ASN A 99 15.11 -15.56 3.82
CA ASN A 99 15.58 -14.92 5.06
C ASN A 99 16.73 -13.97 4.68
N GLN A 100 16.41 -12.76 4.24
CA GLN A 100 17.39 -11.70 4.10
C GLN A 100 17.73 -11.24 5.51
N SER A 101 18.76 -11.87 6.07
CA SER A 101 19.57 -11.27 7.14
C SER A 101 19.94 -9.87 6.67
N LEU A 102 19.41 -8.85 7.35
CA LEU A 102 19.78 -7.45 7.20
C LEU A 102 21.29 -7.32 7.41
N ASN A 103 22.07 -7.50 6.34
CA ASN A 103 23.45 -7.06 6.30
C ASN A 103 23.42 -5.55 6.03
N HIS A 104 23.20 -4.82 7.12
CA HIS A 104 23.58 -3.43 7.25
C HIS A 104 25.09 -3.36 7.01
N LYS A 105 25.51 -2.89 5.82
CA LYS A 105 26.90 -2.52 5.60
C LYS A 105 27.11 -1.12 6.15
N GLU A 106 28.10 -1.05 7.03
CA GLU A 106 28.68 0.12 7.69
C GLU A 106 29.00 1.29 6.76
#